data_AF-A0A831PQT1-F1
#
_entry.id   AF-A0A831PQT1-F1
#
_cell.length_a   1.000
_cell.length_b   1.000
_cell.length_c   1.000
_cell.angle_alpha   90.00
_cell.angle_beta   90.00
_cell.angle_gamma   90.00
#
_symmetry.space_group_name_H-M   'P 1'
#
loop_
_entity.id
_entity.type
_entity.pdbx_description
1 polymer ?
#
loop_
_entity_poly.entity_id
_entity_poly.type
_entity_poly.pdbx_seq_one_letter_code
_entity_poly.pdbx_strand_id
1 'polypeptide(L)' 'KNGEKKLLSERNYVSRLSQEHGIIKVSQKNFSHFKIGDLVEIVPIHSCLTANLSRKYLTTEGEEITMINT' A
#
# COMPACT_ATOMS: atom_id res chain seq x y z
N LYS A 1 14.60 1.83 -0.70
CA LYS A 1 15.77 2.25 -1.53
C LYS A 1 16.58 0.99 -1.85
N ASN A 2 17.01 0.80 -3.09
CA ASN A 2 17.55 -0.46 -3.65
C ASN A 2 16.54 -1.63 -3.78
N GLY A 3 15.24 -1.35 -3.86
CA GLY A 3 14.22 -2.41 -4.01
C GLY A 3 13.99 -3.27 -2.77
N GLU A 4 14.72 -3.04 -1.68
CA GLU A 4 14.57 -3.81 -0.45
C GLU A 4 13.26 -3.43 0.25
N LYS A 5 12.34 -4.40 0.34
CA LYS A 5 11.05 -4.27 1.04
C LYS A 5 11.24 -4.57 2.51
N LYS A 6 10.79 -3.65 3.37
CA LYS A 6 10.80 -3.84 4.82
C LYS A 6 9.38 -3.82 5.36
N LEU A 7 8.91 -4.97 5.82
CA LEU A 7 7.64 -5.05 6.53
C LEU A 7 7.79 -4.37 7.89
N LEU A 8 6.94 -3.37 8.15
CA LEU A 8 6.88 -2.69 9.43
C LEU A 8 5.93 -3.45 10.37
N SER A 9 6.16 -3.35 11.68
CA SER A 9 5.24 -3.96 12.66
C SER A 9 3.85 -3.31 12.61
N GLU A 10 2.84 -4.02 13.11
CA GLU A 10 1.42 -3.60 13.15
C GLU A 10 1.15 -2.27 13.88
N ARG A 11 2.13 -1.75 14.63
CA ARG A 11 2.07 -0.39 15.20
C ARG A 11 2.14 0.71 14.14
N ASN A 12 2.44 0.36 12.88
CA ASN A 12 2.48 1.26 11.74
C ASN A 12 1.35 0.89 10.79
N TYR A 13 0.35 1.76 10.66
CA TYR A 13 -0.88 1.46 9.92
C TYR A 13 -1.55 2.72 9.39
N VAL A 14 -2.43 2.56 8.40
CA VAL A 14 -3.27 3.65 7.90
C VAL A 14 -4.36 3.95 8.93
N SER A 15 -4.26 5.09 9.60
CA SER A 15 -5.17 5.49 10.69
C SER A 15 -6.41 6.24 10.20
N ARG A 16 -6.35 6.82 9.00
CA ARG A 16 -7.48 7.53 8.38
C ARG A 16 -7.35 7.50 6.87
N LEU A 17 -8.49 7.46 6.19
CA LEU A 17 -8.61 7.55 4.74
C LEU A 17 -9.68 8.57 4.36
N SER A 18 -9.42 9.32 3.30
CA SER A 18 -10.41 9.98 2.44
C SER A 18 -10.39 9.30 1.06
N GLN A 19 -11.05 9.87 0.05
CA GLN A 19 -11.12 9.26 -1.29
C GLN A 19 -9.74 9.02 -1.92
N GLU A 20 -8.80 9.94 -1.73
CA GLU A 20 -7.49 9.91 -2.40
C GLU A 20 -6.32 10.18 -1.45
N HIS A 21 -6.58 10.45 -0.18
CA HIS A 21 -5.56 10.76 0.81
C HIS A 21 -5.68 9.84 2.03
N GLY A 22 -4.55 9.49 2.61
CA GLY A 22 -4.48 8.70 3.84
C GLY A 22 -3.54 9.32 4.85
N ILE A 23 -3.77 9.00 6.14
CA ILE A 23 -2.85 9.31 7.23
C ILE A 23 -2.27 7.99 7.72
N ILE A 24 -0.95 7.84 7.67
CA ILE A 24 -0.25 6.69 8.24
C ILE A 24 0.23 7.06 9.64
N LYS A 25 -0.18 6.29 10.65
CA LYS A 25 0.42 6.35 11.98
C LYS A 25 1.68 5.50 11.95
N VAL A 26 2.82 6.09 12.32
CA VAL A 26 4.11 5.40 12.34
C VAL A 26 4.79 5.60 13.68
N SER A 27 5.56 4.61 14.11
CA SER A 27 6.42 4.75 15.29
C SER A 27 7.58 5.71 15.00
N GLN A 28 8.04 6.43 16.03
CA GLN A 28 9.13 7.41 15.90
C GLN A 28 10.39 6.82 15.26
N LYS A 29 10.73 5.56 15.60
CA LYS A 29 11.89 4.83 15.04
C LYS A 29 11.78 4.62 13.53
N ASN A 30 10.57 4.47 13.00
CA ASN A 30 10.34 4.19 11.58
C ASN A 30 10.03 5.43 10.75
N PHE A 31 9.77 6.58 11.38
CA PHE A 31 9.42 7.82 10.69
C PHE A 31 10.51 8.24 9.68
N SER A 32 11.78 8.02 10.00
CA SER A 32 12.92 8.34 9.12
C SER A 32 12.98 7.51 7.83
N HIS A 33 12.22 6.42 7.72
CA HIS A 33 12.12 5.63 6.49
C HIS A 33 11.24 6.30 5.43
N PHE A 34 10.50 7.36 5.77
CA PHE A 34 9.55 8.03 4.87
C PHE A 34 10.04 9.43 4.50
N LYS A 35 10.06 9.71 3.20
CA LYS A 35 10.29 11.04 2.63
C LYS A 35 9.24 11.33 1.57
N ILE A 36 9.00 12.61 1.33
CA ILE A 36 8.11 13.04 0.24
C ILE A 36 8.65 12.50 -1.08
N GLY A 37 7.79 11.84 -1.85
CA GLY A 37 8.13 11.17 -3.10
C GLY A 37 8.46 9.68 -2.98
N ASP A 38 8.54 9.13 -1.77
CA ASP A 38 8.72 7.68 -1.60
C ASP A 38 7.44 6.91 -1.96
N LEU A 39 7.61 5.74 -2.58
CA LEU A 39 6.55 4.76 -2.78
C LEU A 39 6.39 3.90 -1.52
N VAL A 40 5.15 3.77 -1.03
CA VAL A 40 4.82 2.99 0.17
C VAL A 40 3.84 1.89 -0.20
N GLU A 41 4.14 0.66 0.22
CA GLU A 41 3.26 -0.50 0.05
C GLU A 41 2.31 -0.61 1.25
N ILE A 42 1.01 -0.72 0.98
CA ILE A 42 -0.03 -0.88 2.00
C ILE A 42 -0.65 -2.27 1.82
N VAL A 43 -0.63 -3.07 2.88
CA VAL A 43 -1.29 -4.38 2.89
C VAL A 43 -2.75 -4.18 3.31
N PRO A 44 -3.73 -4.47 2.44
CA PRO A 44 -5.13 -4.31 2.78
C PRO A 44 -5.59 -5.39 3.76
N ILE A 45 -6.48 -5.03 4.69
CA ILE A 45 -7.07 -6.00 5.61
C ILE A 45 -8.05 -6.95 4.89
N HIS A 46 -8.71 -6.46 3.84
CA HIS A 46 -9.60 -7.24 2.98
C HIS A 46 -9.15 -7.13 1.53
N SER A 47 -8.50 -8.18 1.04
CA SER A 47 -8.04 -8.26 -0.35
C SER A 47 -9.21 -8.12 -1.32
N CYS A 48 -10.32 -8.82 -1.08
CA CYS A 48 -11.49 -8.82 -1.97
C CYS A 48 -12.12 -7.42 -2.17
N LEU A 49 -12.20 -6.60 -1.12
CA LEU A 49 -12.79 -5.26 -1.24
C LEU A 49 -11.85 -4.30 -1.98
N THR A 50 -10.54 -4.38 -1.70
CA THR A 50 -9.53 -3.58 -2.41
C THR A 50 -9.46 -3.97 -3.89
N ALA A 51 -9.53 -5.27 -4.15
CA ALA A 51 -9.62 -5.87 -5.48
C ALA A 51 -10.85 -5.37 -6.26
N ASN A 52 -12.01 -5.34 -5.61
CA ASN A 52 -13.26 -4.87 -6.24
C ASN A 52 -13.19 -3.40 -6.71
N LEU A 53 -12.42 -2.55 -6.02
CA LEU A 53 -12.22 -1.15 -6.40
C LEU A 53 -11.14 -0.95 -7.49
N SER A 54 -10.37 -2.00 -7.80
CA SER A 54 -9.27 -1.96 -8.77
C SER A 54 -9.75 -2.38 -10.16
N ARG A 55 -9.40 -1.64 -11.21
CA ARG A 55 -9.73 -2.01 -12.60
C ARG A 55 -8.85 -3.12 -13.16
N LYS A 56 -7.59 -3.15 -12.71
CA LYS A 56 -6.56 -4.12 -13.08
C LYS A 56 -5.57 -4.32 -11.94
N TYR A 57 -4.84 -5.43 -11.98
CA TYR A 57 -3.71 -5.71 -11.11
C TYR A 57 -2.42 -5.68 -11.91
N LEU A 58 -1.34 -5.23 -11.28
CA LEU A 58 0.02 -5.40 -11.76
C LEU A 58 0.70 -6.45 -10.87
N THR A 59 1.18 -7.54 -11.47
CA THR A 59 1.88 -8.60 -10.73
C THR A 59 3.30 -8.16 -10.37
N THR A 60 3.97 -8.97 -9.54
CA THR A 60 5.38 -8.76 -9.19
C THR A 60 6.33 -8.98 -10.36
N GLU A 61 5.86 -9.66 -11.40
CA GLU A 61 6.58 -9.94 -12.66
C GLU A 61 6.29 -8.88 -13.72
N GLY A 62 5.43 -7.89 -13.42
CA GLY A 62 5.07 -6.81 -14.33
C GLY A 62 3.93 -7.15 -15.31
N GLU A 63 3.22 -8.25 -15.09
CA GLU A 63 2.08 -8.66 -15.91
C GLU A 63 0.81 -7.94 -15.46
N GLU A 64 -0.08 -7.63 -16.40
CA GLU A 64 -1.39 -7.03 -16.09
C GLU A 64 -2.49 -8.08 -16.08
N ILE A 65 -3.26 -8.13 -14.98
CA ILE A 65 -4.46 -8.96 -14.86
C ILE A 65 -5.69 -8.05 -14.87
N THR A 66 -6.56 -8.20 -15.88
CA THR A 66 -7.83 -7.48 -15.97
C THR A 66 -8.89 -8.14 -15.08
N MET A 67 -9.69 -7.34 -14.38
CA MET A 67 -10.83 -7.86 -13.61
C MET A 67 -11.99 -8.24 -14.54
N ILE A 68 -12.56 -9.44 -14.32
CA ILE A 68 -13.67 -10.04 -15.09
C ILE A 68 -14.96 -9.19 -15.11
N ASN A 69 -15.11 -8.24 -14.19
CA ASN A 69 -16.34 -7.46 -14.02
C ASN A 69 -16.31 -6.10 -14.75
N THR A 70 -15.61 -6.02 -15.89
CA THR A 70 -15.53 -4.81 -16.74
C THR A 70 -16.02 -5.10 -18.14
#